data_AF-A0A540V0D8-F1
#
_entry.id   AF-A0A540V0D8-F1
#
_cell.length_a   1.000
_cell.length_b   1.000
_cell.length_c   1.000
_cell.angle_alpha   90.00
_cell.angle_beta   90.00
_cell.angle_gamma   90.00
#
_symmetry.space_group_name_H-M   'P 1'
#
loop_
_entity.id
_entity.type
_entity.pdbx_description
1 polymer ?
#
loop_
_entity_poly.entity_id
_entity_poly.type
_entity_poly.pdbx_seq_one_letter_code
_entity_poly.pdbx_strand_id
1 'polypeptide(L)'
;MAKLTKDDLVTIQTLTHRGQSPQAIARLLDVDESTIRYHQRRQADPAPDGRAKPFLVEASGLDAVARRWWGAECPATITLARRRQLPWHM
;
A
#
# COMPACT_ATOMS: atom_id res chain seq x y z
N MET A 1 -11.02 14.05 14.76
CA MET A 1 -10.48 14.51 13.47
C MET A 1 -10.62 13.39 12.46
N ALA A 2 -11.27 13.66 11.33
CA ALA A 2 -11.36 12.70 10.24
C ALA A 2 -9.96 12.43 9.67
N LYS A 3 -9.70 11.18 9.31
CA LYS A 3 -8.44 10.80 8.68
C LYS A 3 -8.48 11.26 7.23
N LEU A 4 -7.46 11.99 6.77
CA LEU A 4 -7.34 12.38 5.36
C LEU A 4 -7.40 11.15 4.46
N THR A 5 -8.27 11.24 3.47
CA THR A 5 -8.39 10.27 2.38
C THR A 5 -7.37 10.59 1.29
N LYS A 6 -7.23 9.69 0.31
CA LYS A 6 -6.38 9.96 -0.87
C LYS A 6 -6.89 11.16 -1.67
N ASP A 7 -8.20 11.32 -1.76
CA ASP A 7 -8.83 12.40 -2.52
C ASP A 7 -8.57 13.76 -1.85
N ASP A 8 -8.55 13.79 -0.52
CA ASP A 8 -8.16 14.98 0.23
C ASP A 8 -6.71 15.38 -0.06
N LEU A 9 -5.79 14.41 -0.16
CA LEU A 9 -4.38 14.69 -0.50
C LEU A 9 -4.21 15.27 -1.91
N VAL A 10 -4.95 14.73 -2.89
CA VAL A 10 -4.99 15.27 -4.25
C VAL A 10 -5.55 16.69 -4.26
N THR A 11 -6.57 16.95 -3.45
CA THR A 11 -7.16 18.27 -3.28
C THR A 11 -6.16 19.26 -2.69
N ILE A 12 -5.45 18.89 -1.61
CA ILE A 12 -4.37 19.70 -1.03
C ILE A 12 -3.34 20.06 -2.10
N GLN A 13 -2.88 19.08 -2.87
CA GLN A 13 -1.86 19.29 -3.90
C GLN A 13 -2.35 20.27 -4.97
N THR A 14 -3.58 20.06 -5.47
CA THR A 14 -4.19 20.88 -6.51
C THR A 14 -4.37 22.34 -6.05
N LEU A 15 -4.85 22.55 -4.83
CA LEU A 15 -5.08 23.89 -4.29
C LEU A 15 -3.76 24.60 -3.96
N THR A 16 -2.77 23.87 -3.46
CA THR A 16 -1.42 24.41 -3.23
C THR A 16 -0.80 24.88 -4.54
N HIS A 17 -0.89 24.08 -5.60
CA HIS A 17 -0.39 24.46 -6.94
C HIS A 17 -1.12 25.69 -7.51
N ARG A 18 -2.40 25.87 -7.18
CA ARG A 18 -3.19 27.06 -7.53
C ARG A 18 -2.93 28.28 -6.64
N GLY A 19 -1.98 28.20 -5.70
CA GLY A 19 -1.58 29.31 -4.84
C GLY A 19 -2.51 29.58 -3.66
N GLN A 20 -3.38 28.63 -3.29
CA GLN A 20 -4.22 28.78 -2.09
C GLN A 20 -3.38 28.72 -0.81
N SER A 21 -3.78 29.51 0.19
CA SER A 21 -3.08 29.54 1.48
C SER A 21 -3.36 28.26 2.29
N PRO A 22 -2.41 27.80 3.14
CA PRO A 22 -2.63 26.62 3.98
C PRO A 22 -3.86 26.73 4.88
N GLN A 23 -4.16 27.94 5.38
CA GLN A 23 -5.33 28.20 6.20
C GLN A 23 -6.65 28.05 5.44
N ALA A 24 -6.71 28.48 4.17
CA ALA A 24 -7.90 28.33 3.34
C ALA A 24 -8.18 26.85 3.04
N ILE A 25 -7.13 26.08 2.72
CA ILE A 25 -7.22 24.64 2.47
C ILE A 25 -7.66 23.89 3.75
N ALA A 26 -7.11 24.26 4.91
CA ALA A 26 -7.45 23.67 6.19
C ALA A 26 -8.94 23.84 6.53
N ARG A 27 -9.48 25.05 6.34
CA ARG A 27 -10.91 25.33 6.53
C ARG A 27 -11.80 24.57 5.55
N LEU A 28 -11.38 24.41 4.30
CA LEU A 28 -12.14 23.69 3.29
C LEU A 28 -12.26 22.19 3.60
N LEU A 29 -11.18 21.59 4.11
CA LEU A 29 -11.10 20.16 4.40
C LEU A 29 -11.48 19.81 5.85
N ASP A 30 -11.84 20.81 6.66
CA ASP A 30 -12.13 20.66 8.09
C ASP A 30 -10.99 19.97 8.87
N VAL A 31 -9.76 20.42 8.63
CA VAL A 31 -8.54 19.93 9.28
C VAL A 31 -7.72 21.08 9.85
N ASP A 32 -6.76 20.76 10.72
CA ASP A 32 -5.81 21.74 11.24
C ASP A 32 -4.82 22.23 10.16
N GLU A 33 -4.43 23.50 10.26
CA GLU A 33 -3.42 24.10 9.38
C GLU A 33 -2.07 23.34 9.45
N SER A 34 -1.74 22.79 10.62
CA SER A 34 -0.53 21.99 10.84
C SER A 34 -0.49 20.74 9.96
N THR A 35 -1.63 20.11 9.72
CA THR A 35 -1.78 18.97 8.81
C THR A 35 -1.46 19.37 7.38
N ILE A 36 -1.97 20.52 6.94
CA ILE A 36 -1.69 21.04 5.58
C ILE A 36 -0.20 21.37 5.42
N ARG A 37 0.39 22.09 6.38
CA ARG A 37 1.83 22.43 6.36
C ARG A 37 2.71 21.19 6.37
N TYR A 38 2.32 20.16 7.13
CA TYR A 38 3.02 18.88 7.13
C TYR A 38 3.03 18.26 5.73
N HIS A 39 1.87 18.16 5.08
CA HIS A 39 1.76 17.59 3.73
C HIS A 39 2.53 18.39 2.68
N GLN A 40 2.44 19.73 2.71
CA GLN A 40 3.19 20.59 1.80
C GLN A 40 4.71 20.43 1.97
N ARG A 41 5.19 20.43 3.22
CA ARG A 41 6.60 20.20 3.52
C ARG A 41 7.05 18.82 3.02
N ARG A 42 6.20 17.80 3.19
CA ARG A 42 6.50 16.44 2.75
C ARG A 42 6.54 16.28 1.23
N GLN A 43 5.74 17.07 0.50
CA GLN A 43 5.79 17.11 -0.96
C GLN A 43 7.03 17.86 -1.48
N ALA A 44 7.44 18.93 -0.80
CA ALA A 44 8.62 19.71 -1.17
C ALA A 44 9.93 18.96 -0.89
N ASP A 45 9.97 18.17 0.19
CA ASP A 45 11.10 17.35 0.56
C ASP A 45 10.68 15.86 0.61
N PRO A 46 10.71 15.17 -0.56
CA PRO A 46 10.40 13.75 -0.65
C PRO A 46 11.56 12.89 -0.13
N ALA A 47 12.26 13.33 0.92
CA ALA A 47 13.20 12.50 1.65
C ALA A 47 12.51 11.18 2.04
N PRO A 48 13.10 10.01 1.74
CA PRO A 48 12.54 8.72 2.11
C PRO A 48 12.13 8.72 3.58
N ASP A 49 10.92 8.24 3.90
CA ASP A 49 10.56 8.03 5.30
C ASP A 49 11.50 6.95 5.86
N GLY A 50 12.30 7.28 6.89
CA GLY A 50 13.18 6.31 7.53
C GLY A 50 12.44 5.14 8.20
N ARG A 51 11.11 5.22 8.30
CA ARG A 51 10.23 4.13 8.75
C ARG A 51 9.72 3.25 7.61
N ALA A 52 10.00 3.60 6.35
CA ALA A 52 9.65 2.77 5.20
C ALA A 52 10.46 1.48 5.28
N LYS A 53 9.75 0.34 5.37
CA LYS A 53 10.39 -0.97 5.21
C LYS A 53 10.76 -1.10 3.73
N PRO A 54 12.00 -1.55 3.41
CA PRO A 54 12.35 -1.82 2.03
C PRO A 54 11.35 -2.82 1.45
N PHE A 55 10.97 -2.64 0.20
CA PHE A 55 10.09 -3.62 -0.44
C PHE A 55 10.82 -4.95 -0.50
N LEU A 56 10.13 -6.06 -0.22
CA LEU A 56 10.73 -7.40 -0.29
C LEU A 56 11.39 -7.66 -1.66
N VAL A 57 10.83 -7.08 -2.73
CA VAL A 57 11.40 -7.17 -4.08
C VAL A 57 12.74 -6.44 -4.19
N GLU A 58 12.88 -5.27 -3.56
CA GLU A 58 14.15 -4.53 -3.52
C GLU A 58 15.20 -5.27 -2.67
N ALA A 59 14.77 -5.88 -1.57
CA ALA A 59 15.67 -6.57 -0.65
C ALA A 59 16.10 -7.96 -1.13
N SER A 60 15.25 -8.68 -1.87
CA SER A 60 15.43 -10.11 -2.17
C SER A 60 15.36 -10.44 -3.65
N GLY A 61 15.00 -9.48 -4.51
CA GLY A 61 14.76 -9.72 -5.93
C GLY A 61 13.39 -10.33 -6.21
N LEU A 62 12.90 -10.13 -7.44
CA LEU A 62 11.58 -10.57 -7.87
C LEU A 62 11.40 -12.09 -7.78
N ASP A 63 12.40 -12.86 -8.23
CA ASP A 63 12.34 -14.34 -8.24
C ASP A 63 12.17 -14.93 -6.83
N ALA A 64 12.91 -14.42 -5.84
CA ALA A 64 12.80 -14.90 -4.47
C ALA A 64 11.43 -14.61 -3.84
N VAL A 65 10.88 -13.42 -4.11
CA VAL A 65 9.54 -13.04 -3.64
C VAL A 65 8.46 -13.92 -4.29
N ALA A 66 8.55 -14.11 -5.61
CA ALA A 66 7.61 -14.94 -6.35
C ALA A 66 7.61 -16.40 -5.85
N ARG A 67 8.79 -17.00 -5.66
CA ARG A 67 8.92 -18.37 -5.12
C ARG A 67 8.35 -18.50 -3.71
N ARG A 68 8.56 -17.50 -2.86
CA ARG A 68 8.02 -17.49 -1.49
C ARG A 68 6.49 -17.44 -1.51
N TRP A 69 5.89 -16.62 -2.38
CA TRP A 69 4.44 -16.58 -2.55
C TRP A 69 3.91 -17.90 -3.09
N TRP A 70 4.56 -18.44 -4.12
CA TRP A 70 4.19 -19.73 -4.71
C TRP A 70 4.28 -20.90 -3.72
N GLY A 71 5.31 -20.91 -2.86
CA GLY A 71 5.46 -21.93 -1.81
C GLY A 71 4.49 -21.76 -0.64
N ALA A 72 4.04 -20.54 -0.36
CA ALA A 72 3.07 -20.25 0.71
C ALA A 72 1.62 -20.62 0.32
N GLU A 73 1.31 -20.71 -0.97
CA GLU A 73 0.00 -21.14 -1.49
C GLU A 73 -0.19 -22.66 -1.53
N CYS A 74 0.84 -23.45 -1.21
CA CYS A 74 0.72 -24.89 -1.03
C CYS A 74 0.52 -25.21 0.47
N PRO A 75 -0.73 -25.24 0.99
CA PRO A 75 -0.96 -25.94 2.25
C PRO A 75 -0.52 -27.39 2.03
N ALA A 76 0.46 -27.85 2.80
CA ALA A 76 1.00 -29.22 2.78
C ALA A 76 -0.03 -30.27 3.29
N THR A 77 -1.28 -30.14 2.87
CA THR A 77 -2.41 -30.96 3.33
C THR A 77 -3.42 -31.20 2.21
N ILE A 78 -2.95 -31.43 0.98
CA ILE A 78 -3.68 -32.29 0.05
C ILE A 78 -3.06 -33.67 0.16
N THR A 79 -3.35 -34.36 1.26
CA THR A 79 -3.27 -35.82 1.30
C THR A 79 -4.43 -36.33 0.45
N LEU A 80 -4.24 -36.42 -0.87
CA LEU A 80 -5.13 -37.19 -1.73
C LEU A 80 -5.00 -38.66 -1.32
N ALA A 81 -5.86 -39.05 -0.38
CA ALA A 81 -6.12 -40.43 -0.05
C ALA A 81 -6.56 -41.17 -1.32
N ARG A 82 -5.63 -41.95 -1.88
CA ARG A 82 -5.82 -43.26 -2.50
C ARG A 82 -7.29 -43.58 -2.86
N ARG A 83 -7.76 -43.17 -4.05
CA ARG A 83 -8.95 -43.78 -4.64
C ARG A 83 -8.54 -45.03 -5.41
N ARG A 84 -9.11 -46.13 -4.97
CA ARG A 84 -8.90 -47.52 -5.40
C ARG A 84 -9.01 -47.67 -6.91
N GLN A 85 -8.08 -48.44 -7.48
CA GLN A 85 -8.32 -49.20 -8.72
C GLN A 85 -9.60 -50.02 -8.53
N LEU A 86 -10.58 -49.85 -9.42
CA LEU A 86 -11.66 -50.82 -9.62
C LEU A 86 -11.36 -51.55 -10.93
N PRO A 87 -11.29 -52.89 -10.94
CA PRO A 87 -11.07 -53.66 -12.15
C PRO A 87 -12.39 -53.76 -12.91
N TRP A 88 -12.41 -53.28 -14.15
CA TRP A 88 -13.47 -53.61 -15.10
C TRP A 88 -13.19 -55.02 -15.63
N HIS A 89 -13.95 -56.01 -15.16
CA HIS A 89 -14.04 -57.32 -15.80
C HIS A 89 -14.93 -57.21 -17.05
N MET A 90 -14.43 -57.75 -18.17
CA MET A 90 -15.19 -58.05 -19.40
C MET A 90 -16.18 -59.19 -19.20
#